data_AF-A0A0W1FIH5-F1
#
_entry.id   AF-A0A0W1FIH5-F1
#
_cell.length_a   1.000
_cell.length_b   1.000
_cell.length_c   1.000
_cell.angle_alpha   90.00
_cell.angle_beta   90.00
_cell.angle_gamma   90.00
#
_symmetry.space_group_name_H-M   'P 1'
#
loop_
_entity.id
_entity.type
_entity.pdbx_description
1 polymer ?
#
loop_
_entity_poly.entity_id
_entity_poly.type
_entity_poly.pdbx_seq_one_letter_code
_entity_poly.pdbx_strand_id
1 'polypeptide(L)'
;MASALSIGAATLSLQSCGAQSVEAASPSGPVNALLTLPDGSTFVAAEGSLPRGIAEWLASREGDEARFAFAGFDEDRPRLTSKGLGSAADLATILRAAPAASLEIAGDEAQAKALATMLDERGIGSERLKIIPAAGLGSVILTVHRGSTAPLMTAKP
;
A
#
# COMPACT_ATOMS: atom_id res chain seq x y z
N MET A 1 -37.04 11.01 -49.71
CA MET A 1 -36.05 10.01 -49.25
C MET A 1 -35.75 10.30 -47.78
N ALA A 2 -36.29 9.48 -46.88
CA ALA A 2 -36.04 9.57 -45.44
C ALA A 2 -35.74 8.14 -44.95
N SER A 3 -34.48 7.88 -44.63
CA SER A 3 -34.03 6.59 -44.08
C SER A 3 -34.10 6.68 -42.56
N ALA A 4 -35.02 5.94 -41.95
CA ALA A 4 -35.04 5.72 -40.51
C ALA A 4 -34.17 4.50 -40.18
N LEU A 5 -33.07 4.71 -39.45
CA LEU A 5 -32.31 3.62 -38.85
C LEU A 5 -33.05 3.09 -37.61
N SER A 6 -33.48 1.83 -37.67
CA SER A 6 -33.95 1.09 -36.49
C SER A 6 -32.75 0.52 -35.73
N ILE A 7 -32.47 1.06 -34.55
CA ILE A 7 -31.49 0.51 -33.60
C ILE A 7 -32.20 -0.63 -32.85
N GLY A 8 -31.82 -1.87 -33.13
CA GLY A 8 -32.24 -3.03 -32.34
C GLY A 8 -31.51 -3.05 -31.00
N ALA A 9 -32.26 -2.88 -29.91
CA ALA A 9 -31.74 -3.10 -28.56
C ALA A 9 -31.60 -4.61 -28.31
N ALA A 10 -30.37 -5.10 -28.23
CA ALA A 10 -30.10 -6.45 -27.75
C ALA A 10 -30.26 -6.49 -26.24
N THR A 11 -31.39 -6.97 -25.74
CA THR A 11 -31.56 -7.32 -24.33
C THR A 11 -30.77 -8.59 -24.06
N LEU A 12 -29.58 -8.46 -23.47
CA LEU A 12 -28.81 -9.58 -22.92
C LEU A 12 -29.62 -10.20 -21.76
N SER A 13 -30.34 -11.27 -22.08
CA SER A 13 -31.00 -12.10 -21.08
C SER A 13 -29.91 -12.88 -20.35
N LEU A 14 -29.51 -12.40 -19.17
CA LEU A 14 -28.72 -13.17 -18.22
C LEU A 14 -29.59 -14.35 -17.75
N GLN A 15 -29.52 -15.48 -18.44
CA GLN A 15 -30.05 -16.74 -17.94
C GLN A 15 -29.30 -17.07 -16.66
N SER A 16 -30.01 -16.89 -15.55
CA SER A 16 -29.64 -17.23 -14.19
C SER A 16 -29.16 -18.67 -14.09
N CYS A 17 -27.85 -18.87 -14.13
CA CYS A 17 -27.21 -20.06 -13.62
C CYS A 17 -27.26 -19.99 -12.10
N GLY A 18 -28.37 -20.48 -11.50
CA GLY A 18 -28.46 -20.85 -10.09
C GLY A 18 -27.69 -19.96 -9.13
N ALA A 19 -27.93 -18.64 -9.17
CA ALA A 19 -27.35 -17.73 -8.20
C ALA A 19 -28.11 -17.93 -6.89
N GLN A 20 -27.62 -18.82 -6.03
CA GLN A 20 -27.71 -18.53 -4.61
C GLN A 20 -27.11 -17.13 -4.46
N SER A 21 -27.93 -16.14 -4.04
CA SER A 21 -27.40 -14.88 -3.57
C SER A 21 -26.45 -15.20 -2.43
N VAL A 22 -25.18 -15.37 -2.76
CA VAL A 22 -24.10 -15.13 -1.82
C VAL A 22 -24.14 -13.62 -1.65
N GLU A 23 -24.98 -13.19 -0.71
CA GLU A 23 -24.79 -11.91 -0.03
C GLU A 23 -23.31 -11.86 0.30
N ALA A 24 -22.57 -10.98 -0.38
CA ALA A 24 -21.19 -10.73 -0.04
C ALA A 24 -21.18 -10.44 1.46
N ALA A 25 -20.54 -11.30 2.25
CA ALA A 25 -20.53 -11.17 3.69
C ALA A 25 -20.23 -9.71 4.02
N SER A 26 -21.17 -9.05 4.70
CA SER A 26 -21.00 -7.66 5.09
C SER A 26 -19.62 -7.56 5.74
N PRO A 27 -18.77 -6.58 5.33
CA PRO A 27 -17.43 -6.49 5.86
C PRO A 27 -17.54 -6.48 7.38
N SER A 28 -17.10 -7.56 8.02
CA SER A 28 -17.27 -7.79 9.45
C SER A 28 -16.23 -7.00 10.25
N GLY A 29 -15.88 -5.81 9.76
CA GLY A 29 -14.95 -4.88 10.36
C GLY A 29 -15.66 -3.59 10.75
N PRO A 30 -15.11 -2.82 11.70
CA PRO A 30 -15.65 -1.52 12.02
C PRO A 30 -15.67 -0.65 10.76
N VAL A 31 -16.79 0.06 10.53
CA VAL A 31 -16.99 1.01 9.42
C VAL A 31 -15.89 2.08 9.31
N ASN A 32 -15.11 2.28 10.38
CA ASN A 32 -13.97 3.19 10.43
C ASN A 32 -12.66 2.61 9.86
N ALA A 33 -12.62 1.33 9.47
CA ALA A 33 -11.41 0.66 8.99
C ALA A 33 -11.01 1.03 7.54
N LEU A 34 -11.92 1.67 6.78
CA LEU A 34 -11.71 2.05 5.38
C LEU A 34 -10.96 3.40 5.27
N LEU A 35 -9.98 3.46 4.38
CA LEU A 35 -9.10 4.61 4.12
C LEU A 35 -9.03 4.85 2.61
N THR A 36 -8.90 6.12 2.21
CA THR A 36 -8.60 6.48 0.81
C THR A 36 -7.12 6.77 0.68
N LEU A 37 -6.45 6.08 -0.24
CA LEU A 37 -5.03 6.26 -0.53
C LEU A 37 -4.80 7.42 -1.53
N PRO A 38 -3.55 7.89 -1.70
CA PRO A 38 -3.25 9.05 -2.55
C PRO A 38 -3.63 8.90 -4.03
N ASP A 39 -3.70 7.66 -4.55
CA ASP A 39 -4.15 7.35 -5.90
C ASP A 39 -5.69 7.25 -6.04
N GLY A 40 -6.43 7.48 -4.95
CA GLY A 40 -7.88 7.37 -4.89
C GLY A 40 -8.40 5.95 -4.64
N SER A 41 -7.53 4.94 -4.54
CA SER A 41 -7.93 3.57 -4.17
C SER A 41 -8.32 3.47 -2.69
N THR A 42 -9.10 2.45 -2.36
CA THR A 42 -9.52 2.18 -0.97
C THR A 42 -8.66 1.10 -0.35
N PHE A 43 -8.28 1.31 0.91
CA PHE A 43 -7.51 0.36 1.71
C PHE A 43 -8.17 0.15 3.06
N VAL A 44 -8.05 -1.07 3.62
CA VAL A 44 -8.62 -1.40 4.93
C VAL A 44 -7.51 -1.73 5.88
N ALA A 45 -7.43 -1.01 7.00
CA ALA A 45 -6.49 -1.30 8.06
C ALA A 45 -7.07 -1.05 9.45
N ALA A 46 -6.67 -1.91 10.38
CA ALA A 46 -7.08 -1.83 11.78
C ALA A 46 -6.63 -0.51 12.41
N GLU A 47 -7.46 0.03 13.31
CA GLU A 47 -7.13 1.25 14.06
C GLU A 47 -5.84 1.06 14.87
N GLY A 48 -4.99 2.09 14.90
CA GLY A 48 -3.69 2.05 15.59
C GLY A 48 -2.64 1.15 14.95
N SER A 49 -2.93 0.50 13.81
CA SER A 49 -1.94 -0.29 13.08
C SER A 49 -0.96 0.59 12.30
N LEU A 50 0.28 0.12 12.16
CA LEU A 50 1.30 0.76 11.32
C LEU A 50 0.81 1.10 9.89
N PRO A 51 0.21 0.16 9.12
CA PRO A 51 -0.24 0.48 7.77
C PRO A 51 -1.32 1.57 7.75
N ARG A 52 -2.22 1.59 8.74
CA ARG A 52 -3.19 2.69 8.87
C ARG A 52 -2.52 4.04 9.08
N GLY A 53 -1.58 4.13 10.03
CA GLY A 53 -0.89 5.39 10.33
C GLY A 53 -0.12 5.95 9.13
N ILE A 54 0.52 5.07 8.35
CA ILE A 54 1.22 5.48 7.12
C ILE A 54 0.23 5.95 6.05
N ALA A 55 -0.86 5.20 5.83
CA ALA A 55 -1.89 5.56 4.86
C ALA A 55 -2.55 6.91 5.19
N GLU A 56 -2.92 7.13 6.46
CA GLU A 56 -3.51 8.39 6.92
C GLU A 56 -2.54 9.57 6.77
N TRP A 57 -1.25 9.39 7.11
CA TRP A 57 -0.25 10.44 6.94
C TRP A 57 0.02 10.77 5.46
N LEU A 58 0.01 9.78 4.58
CA LEU A 58 0.12 10.01 3.14
C LEU A 58 -1.12 10.74 2.59
N ALA A 59 -2.30 10.45 3.14
CA ALA A 59 -3.55 11.10 2.75
C ALA A 59 -3.67 12.54 3.28
N SER A 60 -3.16 12.86 4.47
CA SER A 60 -3.26 14.21 5.08
C SER A 60 -2.49 15.29 4.31
N ARG A 61 -1.46 14.90 3.55
CA ARG A 61 -0.55 15.82 2.83
C ARG A 61 0.19 16.82 3.72
N GLU A 62 0.29 16.56 5.02
CA GLU A 62 0.99 17.41 5.99
C GLU A 62 2.41 16.89 6.30
N GLY A 63 3.41 17.77 6.26
CA GLY A 63 4.83 17.47 6.58
C GLY A 63 5.58 16.67 5.50
N ASP A 64 6.90 16.79 5.41
CA ASP A 64 7.68 16.15 4.34
C ASP A 64 8.08 14.69 4.64
N GLU A 65 8.22 14.36 5.93
CA GLU A 65 8.60 13.05 6.42
C GLU A 65 7.78 12.64 7.67
N ALA A 66 7.62 11.33 7.87
CA ALA A 66 7.09 10.77 9.10
C ALA A 66 7.81 9.47 9.49
N ARG A 67 7.91 9.21 10.79
CA ARG A 67 8.60 8.04 11.35
C ARG A 67 7.62 7.06 11.98
N PHE A 68 7.80 5.77 11.71
CA PHE A 68 6.95 4.68 12.18
C PHE A 68 7.80 3.51 12.69
N ALA A 69 7.34 2.82 13.73
CA ALA A 69 8.03 1.63 14.25
C ALA A 69 7.47 0.35 13.63
N PHE A 70 8.33 -0.42 12.96
CA PHE A 70 7.99 -1.71 12.37
C PHE A 70 8.36 -2.85 13.33
N ALA A 71 7.34 -3.39 14.00
CA ALA A 71 7.43 -4.56 14.86
C ALA A 71 6.91 -5.81 14.14
N GLY A 72 7.69 -6.31 13.18
CA GLY A 72 7.33 -7.46 12.34
C GLY A 72 8.34 -8.61 12.34
N PHE A 73 9.46 -8.46 13.02
CA PHE A 73 10.53 -9.45 13.05
C PHE A 73 10.45 -10.33 14.30
N ASP A 74 11.01 -11.53 14.18
CA ASP A 74 11.41 -12.34 15.33
C ASP A 74 12.50 -11.61 16.13
N GLU A 75 12.48 -11.71 17.47
CA GLU A 75 13.37 -10.93 18.34
C GLU A 75 14.85 -11.31 18.14
N ASP A 76 15.12 -12.58 17.84
CA ASP A 76 16.48 -13.13 17.78
C ASP A 76 16.98 -13.35 16.34
N ARG A 77 16.14 -13.14 15.33
CA ARG A 77 16.46 -13.50 13.94
C ARG A 77 15.95 -12.46 12.95
N PRO A 78 16.65 -12.25 11.82
CA PRO A 78 16.19 -11.39 10.74
C PRO A 78 15.11 -12.07 9.89
N ARG A 79 14.07 -12.62 10.55
CA ARG A 79 12.96 -13.32 9.91
C ARG A 79 11.66 -12.61 10.26
N LEU A 80 10.88 -12.31 9.24
CA LEU A 80 9.54 -11.76 9.43
C LEU A 80 8.62 -12.82 10.04
N THR A 81 7.85 -12.39 11.04
CA THR A 81 6.70 -13.15 11.56
C THR A 81 5.57 -13.13 10.54
N SER A 82 4.56 -13.99 10.69
CA SER A 82 3.36 -13.95 9.83
C SER A 82 2.68 -12.58 9.86
N LYS A 83 2.65 -11.92 11.03
CA LYS A 83 2.15 -10.55 11.17
C LYS A 83 3.04 -9.55 10.44
N GLY A 84 4.37 -9.69 10.56
CA GLY A 84 5.33 -8.85 9.85
C GLY A 84 5.21 -8.96 8.33
N LEU A 85 4.97 -10.16 7.81
CA LEU A 85 4.70 -10.39 6.38
C LEU A 85 3.41 -9.69 5.94
N GLY A 86 2.34 -9.76 6.73
CA GLY A 86 1.11 -9.02 6.47
C GLY A 86 1.35 -7.51 6.43
N SER A 87 1.97 -6.97 7.48
CA SER A 87 2.29 -5.54 7.57
C SER A 87 3.20 -5.04 6.44
N ALA A 88 4.17 -5.85 6.01
CA ALA A 88 5.04 -5.49 4.88
C ALA A 88 4.30 -5.56 3.52
N ALA A 89 3.36 -6.48 3.36
CA ALA A 89 2.49 -6.55 2.18
C ALA A 89 1.55 -5.33 2.10
N ASP A 90 1.00 -4.92 3.25
CA ASP A 90 0.18 -3.72 3.38
C ASP A 90 1.00 -2.46 3.06
N LEU A 91 2.21 -2.37 3.61
CA LEU A 91 3.15 -1.29 3.32
C LEU A 91 3.44 -1.18 1.81
N ALA A 92 3.71 -2.30 1.14
CA ALA A 92 3.91 -2.30 -0.32
C ALA A 92 2.66 -1.84 -1.08
N THR A 93 1.46 -2.17 -0.61
CA THR A 93 0.21 -1.70 -1.22
C THR A 93 0.06 -0.19 -1.08
N ILE A 94 0.33 0.35 0.10
CA ILE A 94 0.27 1.78 0.37
C ILE A 94 1.32 2.55 -0.45
N LEU A 95 2.56 2.06 -0.52
CA LEU A 95 3.65 2.71 -1.27
C LEU A 95 3.45 2.66 -2.79
N ARG A 96 2.69 1.69 -3.31
CA ARG A 96 2.27 1.67 -4.72
C ARG A 96 1.25 2.76 -5.04
N ALA A 97 0.33 3.01 -4.12
CA ALA A 97 -0.63 4.11 -4.23
C ALA A 97 0.02 5.51 -4.06
N ALA A 98 1.26 5.57 -3.57
CA ALA A 98 2.03 6.79 -3.39
C ALA A 98 3.39 6.69 -4.11
N PRO A 99 3.43 6.73 -5.46
CA PRO A 99 4.65 6.46 -6.23
C PRO A 99 5.77 7.48 -6.00
N ALA A 100 5.44 8.70 -5.59
CA ALA A 100 6.44 9.72 -5.23
C ALA A 100 7.12 9.44 -3.88
N ALA A 101 6.51 8.63 -3.00
CA ALA A 101 7.04 8.40 -1.67
C ALA A 101 8.29 7.52 -1.71
N SER A 102 9.26 7.81 -0.84
CA SER A 102 10.43 6.96 -0.59
C SER A 102 10.45 6.48 0.86
N LEU A 103 11.18 5.41 1.13
CA LEU A 103 11.25 4.74 2.42
C LEU A 103 12.70 4.58 2.85
N GLU A 104 13.03 5.12 4.02
CA GLU A 104 14.25 4.75 4.74
C GLU A 104 13.93 3.68 5.78
N ILE A 105 14.71 2.61 5.81
CA ILE A 105 14.58 1.47 6.71
C ILE A 105 15.81 1.47 7.61
N ALA A 106 15.63 1.95 8.83
CA ALA A 106 16.68 2.00 9.85
C ALA A 106 16.53 0.82 10.82
N GLY A 107 17.59 0.03 11.01
CA GLY A 107 17.59 -1.12 11.92
C GLY A 107 18.78 -2.03 11.70
N ASP A 108 18.76 -3.20 12.34
CA ASP A 108 19.72 -4.27 12.04
C ASP A 108 19.82 -4.51 10.53
N GLU A 109 21.05 -4.67 10.03
CA GLU A 109 21.31 -4.73 8.59
C GLU A 109 20.58 -5.89 7.92
N ALA A 110 20.55 -7.06 8.57
CA ALA A 110 19.88 -8.23 8.03
C ALA A 110 18.35 -8.07 8.04
N GLN A 111 17.78 -7.49 9.10
CA GLN A 111 16.35 -7.16 9.18
C GLN A 111 15.95 -6.12 8.13
N ALA A 112 16.69 -5.01 8.05
CA ALA A 112 16.41 -3.94 7.11
C ALA A 112 16.51 -4.42 5.65
N LYS A 113 17.53 -5.24 5.33
CA LYS A 113 17.68 -5.85 4.00
C LYS A 113 16.56 -6.83 3.69
N ALA A 114 16.15 -7.67 4.64
CA ALA A 114 15.04 -8.60 4.44
C ALA A 114 13.72 -7.86 4.12
N LEU A 115 13.44 -6.76 4.83
CA LEU A 115 12.26 -5.93 4.52
C LEU A 115 12.39 -5.25 3.16
N ALA A 116 13.56 -4.68 2.84
CA ALA A 116 13.80 -4.03 1.56
C ALA A 116 13.62 -5.00 0.38
N THR A 117 14.19 -6.20 0.45
CA THR A 117 14.03 -7.23 -0.58
C THR A 117 12.57 -7.61 -0.78
N MET A 118 11.81 -7.79 0.31
CA MET A 118 10.38 -8.11 0.19
C MET A 118 9.56 -6.99 -0.46
N LEU A 119 9.91 -5.72 -0.20
CA LEU A 119 9.25 -4.58 -0.82
C LEU A 119 9.60 -4.49 -2.31
N ASP A 120 10.86 -4.74 -2.67
CA ASP A 120 11.33 -4.80 -4.06
C ASP A 120 10.65 -5.91 -4.86
N GLU A 121 10.56 -7.13 -4.30
CA GLU A 121 9.82 -8.26 -4.88
C GLU A 121 8.32 -7.96 -5.08
N ARG A 122 7.77 -6.98 -4.36
CA ARG A 122 6.38 -6.51 -4.47
C ARG A 122 6.22 -5.30 -5.39
N GLY A 123 7.29 -4.92 -6.09
CA GLY A 123 7.30 -3.84 -7.09
C GLY A 123 7.53 -2.44 -6.52
N ILE A 124 8.07 -2.33 -5.30
CA ILE A 124 8.59 -1.05 -4.80
C ILE A 124 10.05 -0.93 -5.24
N GLY A 125 10.28 -0.15 -6.30
CA GLY A 125 11.62 -0.01 -6.87
C GLY A 125 12.69 0.29 -5.82
N SER A 126 13.78 -0.48 -5.84
CA SER A 126 14.92 -0.32 -4.93
C SER A 126 15.48 1.11 -4.86
N GLU A 127 15.31 1.94 -5.89
CA GLU A 127 15.70 3.36 -5.88
C GLU A 127 14.92 4.20 -4.88
N ARG A 128 13.73 3.73 -4.47
CA ARG A 128 12.86 4.34 -3.46
C ARG A 128 13.15 3.82 -2.05
N LEU A 129 13.99 2.79 -1.92
CA LEU A 129 14.29 2.11 -0.67
C LEU A 129 15.73 2.43 -0.23
N LYS A 130 15.89 2.98 0.96
CA LYS A 130 17.21 3.27 1.54
C LYS A 130 17.39 2.53 2.84
N ILE A 131 18.41 1.70 2.93
CA ILE A 131 18.75 0.97 4.15
C ILE A 131 19.72 1.83 4.96
N ILE A 132 19.42 2.02 6.25
CA ILE A 132 20.29 2.71 7.21
C ILE A 132 20.64 1.71 8.32
N PRO A 133 21.86 1.16 8.33
CA PRO A 133 22.27 0.25 9.40
C PRO A 133 22.22 0.97 10.75
N ALA A 134 21.51 0.39 11.71
CA ALA A 134 21.42 0.87 13.08
C ALA A 134 21.61 -0.29 14.06
N ALA A 135 22.23 -0.04 15.21
CA ALA A 135 22.43 -1.06 16.22
C ALA A 135 21.10 -1.38 16.94
N GLY A 136 20.70 -2.65 16.94
CA GLY A 136 19.54 -3.15 17.67
C GLY A 136 18.70 -4.13 16.85
N LEU A 137 18.51 -5.33 17.38
CA LEU A 137 17.59 -6.33 16.82
C LEU A 137 16.16 -6.04 17.26
N GLY A 138 15.20 -6.30 16.37
CA GLY A 138 13.76 -6.33 16.70
C GLY A 138 13.05 -4.97 16.68
N SER A 139 13.77 -3.88 16.45
CA SER A 139 13.20 -2.54 16.29
C SER A 139 13.67 -1.92 14.98
N VAL A 140 12.85 -2.05 13.93
CA VAL A 140 13.07 -1.35 12.66
C VAL A 140 12.27 -0.06 12.66
N ILE A 141 12.92 1.06 12.39
CA ILE A 141 12.28 2.36 12.21
C ILE A 141 12.15 2.65 10.73
N LEU A 142 10.95 3.01 10.31
CA LEU A 142 10.62 3.41 8.95
C LEU A 142 10.50 4.92 8.90
N THR A 143 11.29 5.59 8.07
CA THR A 143 11.06 6.99 7.71
C THR A 143 10.43 7.03 6.33
N VAL A 144 9.19 7.46 6.24
CA VAL A 144 8.50 7.65 4.96
C VAL A 144 8.67 9.10 4.55
N HIS A 145 9.24 9.34 3.38
CA HIS A 145 9.28 10.65 2.76
C HIS A 145 8.21 10.70 1.69
N ARG A 146 7.43 11.79 1.62
CA ARG A 146 6.36 11.90 0.63
C ARG A 146 6.89 12.03 -0.80
N GLY A 147 8.14 12.51 -0.93
CA GLY A 147 8.76 12.90 -2.18
C GLY A 147 8.07 14.08 -2.83
N SER A 148 8.77 14.72 -3.77
CA SER A 148 8.20 15.83 -4.52
C SER A 148 7.38 15.28 -5.69
N THR A 149 6.08 15.55 -5.72
CA THR A 149 5.23 15.30 -6.90
C THR A 149 5.45 16.36 -7.98
N ALA A 150 6.63 16.96 -8.07
CA ALA A 150 6.93 17.87 -9.18
C ALA A 150 6.77 17.08 -10.48
N PRO A 151 5.90 17.51 -11.41
CA PRO A 151 5.78 16.84 -12.68
C PRO A 151 7.18 16.86 -13.31
N LEU A 152 7.69 15.69 -13.67
CA LEU A 152 8.82 15.56 -14.59
C LEU A 152 8.36 16.09 -15.94
N MET A 153 8.22 17.41 -16.05
CA MET A 153 8.24 18.10 -17.33
C MET A 153 9.66 17.87 -17.86
N THR A 154 9.81 16.80 -18.61
CA THR A 154 10.96 16.58 -19.48
C THR A 154 11.01 17.74 -20.46
N ALA A 155 11.63 18.84 -20.05
CA ALA A 155 12.04 19.88 -20.97
C ALA A 155 13.26 19.35 -21.74
N LYS A 156 13.02 18.94 -22.97
CA LYS A 156 14.01 18.80 -24.03
C LYS A 156 13.31 19.23 -25.33
N PRO A 157 13.96 19.93 -26.28
CA PRO A 157 15.40 20.12 -26.50
C PRO A 157 15.94 21.53 -26.31
#